data_AF-A0AAE3XG34-F1
#
_entry.id   AF-A0AAE3XG34-F1
#
_cell.length_a   1.000
_cell.length_b   1.000
_cell.length_c   1.000
_cell.angle_alpha   90.00
_cell.angle_beta   90.00
_cell.angle_gamma   90.00
#
_symmetry.space_group_name_H-M   'P 1'
#
loop_
_entity.id
_entity.type
_entity.pdbx_description
1 polymer ?
#
loop_
_entity_poly.entity_id
_entity_poly.type
_entity_poly.pdbx_seq_one_letter_code
_entity_poly.pdbx_strand_id
1 'polypeptide(L)' 'MTDRKPYRHRFPLSVIGYALRLYHRSPLSQRDVQELLHERGIQVSHETLRQWNIKFAPLLTEELRHREPRRGSRWYLDEV' A
#
# COMPACT_ATOMS: atom_id res chain seq x y z
N MET A 1 -8.31 10.02 -1.31
CA MET A 1 -7.83 9.23 -2.46
C MET A 1 -9.08 8.86 -3.25
N THR A 2 -9.46 9.70 -4.21
CA THR A 2 -10.72 9.60 -4.97
C THR A 2 -10.86 8.23 -5.63
N ASP A 3 -12.08 7.69 -5.67
CA ASP A 3 -12.44 6.40 -6.27
C ASP A 3 -12.20 6.37 -7.78
N ARG A 4 -10.94 6.41 -8.19
CA ARG A 4 -10.56 6.33 -9.59
C ARG A 4 -10.24 4.87 -9.87
N LYS A 5 -11.15 4.16 -10.53
CA LYS A 5 -10.88 2.79 -10.98
C LYS A 5 -9.78 2.83 -12.05
N PRO A 6 -8.62 2.18 -11.85
CA PRO A 6 -7.59 2.16 -12.87
C PRO A 6 -8.06 1.27 -14.03
N TYR A 7 -7.84 1.70 -15.27
CA TYR A 7 -8.26 0.95 -16.46
C TYR A 7 -7.77 -0.51 -16.35
N ARG A 8 -8.70 -1.47 -16.53
CA ARG A 8 -8.43 -2.92 -16.57
C ARG A 8 -8.15 -3.61 -15.21
N HIS A 9 -8.49 -2.99 -14.08
CA HIS A 9 -8.41 -3.63 -12.76
C HIS A 9 -9.79 -4.03 -12.21
N ARG A 10 -9.89 -5.23 -11.64
CA ARG A 10 -11.11 -5.74 -10.98
C ARG A 10 -11.50 -4.91 -9.75
N PHE A 11 -10.50 -4.35 -9.05
CA PHE A 11 -10.68 -3.61 -7.80
C PHE A 11 -10.38 -2.11 -7.97
N PRO A 12 -11.07 -1.23 -7.22
CA PRO A 12 -10.80 0.20 -7.21
C PRO A 12 -9.45 0.50 -6.54
N LEU A 13 -8.86 1.67 -6.85
CA LEU A 13 -7.60 2.12 -6.23
C LEU A 13 -7.68 2.26 -4.71
N SER A 14 -8.88 2.48 -4.15
CA SER A 14 -9.11 2.53 -2.71
C SER A 14 -8.73 1.21 -2.02
N VAL A 15 -9.16 0.09 -2.58
CA VAL A 15 -8.82 -1.27 -2.08
C VAL A 15 -7.34 -1.57 -2.28
N ILE A 16 -6.79 -1.26 -3.45
CA ILE A 16 -5.38 -1.50 -3.77
C ILE A 16 -4.48 -0.68 -2.85
N GLY A 17 -4.77 0.61 -2.68
CA GLY A 17 -4.03 1.51 -1.80
C GLY A 17 -4.14 1.12 -0.33
N TYR A 18 -5.31 0.63 0.11
CA TYR A 18 -5.48 0.11 1.46
C TYR A 18 -4.61 -1.13 1.72
N ALA A 19 -4.63 -2.10 0.80
CA ALA A 19 -3.82 -3.31 0.88
C ALA A 19 -2.31 -2.99 0.94
N LEU A 20 -1.84 -2.10 0.06
CA LEU A 20 -0.44 -1.70 0.03
C LEU A 20 -0.02 -0.89 1.26
N ARG A 21 -0.91 -0.04 1.80
CA ARG A 21 -0.64 0.67 3.05
C ARG A 21 -0.51 -0.29 4.22
N LEU A 22 -1.37 -1.29 4.33
CA LEU A 22 -1.25 -2.33 5.36
C LEU A 22 0.08 -3.08 5.22
N TYR A 23 0.46 -3.44 3.99
CA TYR A 23 1.71 -4.14 3.71
C TYR A 23 2.97 -3.30 4.04
N HIS A 24 2.97 -2.01 3.72
CA HIS A 24 4.16 -1.15 3.90
C HIS A 24 4.24 -0.48 5.28
N ARG A 25 3.12 -0.28 5.97
CA ARG A 25 3.08 0.44 7.26
C ARG A 25 3.09 -0.49 8.47
N SER A 26 2.68 -1.75 8.29
CA SER A 26 2.56 -2.73 9.38
C SER A 26 3.53 -3.90 9.16
N PRO A 27 3.98 -4.58 10.23
CA PRO A 27 4.79 -5.79 10.13
C PRO A 27 3.91 -7.01 9.76
N LEU A 28 3.18 -6.91 8.65
CA LEU A 28 2.25 -7.94 8.18
C LEU A 28 2.85 -8.68 6.98
N SER A 29 2.68 -10.00 6.94
CA SER A 29 2.97 -10.76 5.74
C SER A 29 1.91 -10.51 4.67
N GLN A 30 2.24 -10.82 3.42
CA GLN A 30 1.27 -10.79 2.32
C GLN A 30 0.07 -11.71 2.58
N ARG A 31 0.25 -12.79 3.35
CA ARG A 31 -0.85 -13.65 3.81
C ARG A 31 -1.76 -12.96 4.81
N ASP A 32 -1.22 -12.26 5.80
CA ASP A 32 -2.04 -11.53 6.78
C ASP A 32 -2.85 -10.43 6.09
N VAL A 33 -2.26 -9.73 5.11
CA VAL A 33 -2.98 -8.74 4.30
C VAL A 33 -4.09 -9.39 3.47
N GLN A 34 -3.86 -10.59 2.94
CA GLN A 34 -4.90 -11.35 2.22
C GLN A 34 -6.07 -11.71 3.15
N GLU A 35 -5.78 -12.22 4.34
CA GLU A 35 -6.80 -12.58 5.34
C GLU A 35 -7.61 -11.35 5.76
N LEU A 36 -6.95 -10.22 6.03
CA LEU A 36 -7.61 -8.94 6.38
C LEU A 36 -8.50 -8.38 5.27
N LEU A 37 -8.19 -8.68 4.01
CA LEU A 37 -9.03 -8.35 2.87
C LEU A 37 -10.19 -9.35 2.74
N HIS A 38 -9.93 -10.63 3.02
CA HIS A 38 -10.95 -11.68 3.03
C HIS A 38 -12.03 -11.41 4.10
N GLU A 39 -11.63 -10.99 5.30
CA GLU A 39 -12.55 -10.57 6.38
C GLU A 39 -13.45 -9.40 5.96
N ARG A 40 -13.02 -8.59 5.00
CA ARG A 40 -13.81 -7.48 4.42
C ARG A 40 -14.65 -7.91 3.21
N GLY A 41 -14.71 -9.21 2.90
CA GLY A 41 -15.39 -9.76 1.72
C GLY A 41 -14.63 -9.55 0.41
N ILE A 42 -13.36 -9.18 0.47
CA ILE A 42 -12.52 -8.91 -0.71
C ILE A 42 -11.63 -10.13 -0.96
N GLN A 43 -12.05 -10.99 -1.89
CA GLN A 43 -11.27 -12.15 -2.31
C GLN A 43 -10.17 -11.74 -3.29
N VAL A 44 -8.93 -11.74 -2.83
CA VAL A 44 -7.72 -11.50 -3.64
C VAL A 44 -6.72 -12.62 -3.43
N SER A 45 -6.02 -13.03 -4.48
CA SER A 45 -4.92 -13.98 -4.34
C SER A 45 -3.64 -13.25 -3.93
N HIS A 46 -2.78 -13.94 -3.20
CA HIS A 46 -1.43 -13.48 -2.87
C HIS A 46 -0.62 -12.95 -4.08
N GLU A 47 -0.73 -13.60 -5.24
CA GLU A 47 -0.11 -13.12 -6.48
C GLU A 47 -0.65 -11.76 -6.94
N THR A 48 -1.95 -11.49 -6.71
CA THR A 48 -2.55 -10.19 -7.02
C THR A 48 -1.95 -9.09 -6.15
N LEU A 49 -1.76 -9.36 -4.85
CA LEU A 49 -1.08 -8.44 -3.94
C LEU A 49 0.36 -8.18 -4.38
N ARG A 50 1.09 -9.21 -4.81
CA ARG A 50 2.45 -9.06 -5.36
C ARG A 50 2.47 -8.21 -6.63
N GLN A 51 1.55 -8.44 -7.56
CA GLN A 51 1.43 -7.66 -8.79
C GLN A 51 1.07 -6.19 -8.49
N TRP A 52 0.20 -5.94 -7.52
CA TRP A 52 -0.10 -4.58 -7.06
C TRP A 52 1.12 -3.91 -6.44
N ASN A 53 1.90 -4.64 -5.65
CA ASN A 53 3.13 -4.11 -5.08
C ASN A 53 4.09 -3.67 -6.19
N ILE A 54 4.38 -4.54 -7.16
CA ILE A 54 5.28 -4.23 -8.28
C ILE A 54 4.78 -3.02 -9.08
N LYS A 55 3.47 -2.94 -9.35
CA LYS A 55 2.89 -1.90 -10.21
C LYS A 55 2.70 -0.55 -9.51
N PHE A 56 2.27 -0.56 -8.24
CA PHE A 56 1.82 0.64 -7.53
C PHE A 56 2.76 1.07 -6.40
N ALA A 57 3.73 0.25 -5.97
CA ALA A 57 4.75 0.69 -5.02
C ALA A 57 5.45 2.01 -5.43
N PRO A 58 5.88 2.24 -6.68
CA PRO A 58 6.49 3.53 -7.04
C PRO A 58 5.53 4.71 -6.87
N LEU A 59 4.25 4.53 -7.22
CA LEU A 59 3.21 5.56 -7.07
C LEU A 59 2.90 5.83 -5.58
N LEU A 60 2.91 4.79 -4.75
CA LEU A 60 2.69 4.91 -3.31
C LEU A 60 3.88 5.61 -2.63
N THR A 61 5.10 5.24 -2.99
CA THR A 61 6.33 5.86 -2.47
C THR A 61 6.43 7.32 -2.88
N GLU A 62 6.01 7.68 -4.10
CA GLU A 62 5.94 9.08 -4.53
C GLU A 62 4.90 9.87 -3.71
N GLU A 63 3.71 9.32 -3.48
CA GLU A 63 2.71 9.93 -2.61
C GLU A 63 3.22 10.12 -1.17
N LEU A 64 3.91 9.11 -0.63
CA LEU A 64 4.52 9.17 0.70
C LEU A 64 5.63 10.23 0.76
N ARG A 65 6.51 10.30 -0.26
CA ARG A 65 7.55 11.34 -0.37
C ARG A 65 6.97 12.75 -0.49
N HIS A 66 5.85 12.91 -1.19
CA HIS A 66 5.15 14.19 -1.28
C HIS A 66 4.45 14.61 0.01
N ARG A 67 4.05 13.64 0.84
CA ARG A 67 3.44 13.88 2.16
C ARG A 67 4.46 13.99 3.28
N GLU A 68 5.68 13.52 3.06
CA GLU A 68 6.77 13.69 4.02
C GLU A 68 7.08 15.20 4.11
N PRO A 69 7.02 15.80 5.31
CA PRO A 69 7.42 17.19 5.48
C PRO A 69 8.85 17.33 4.95
N ARG A 70 9.14 18.43 4.23
CA ARG A 70 10.48 18.72 3.72
C ARG A 70 11.48 18.39 4.82
N ARG A 71 12.36 17.41 4.55
CA ARG A 71 13.44 16.98 5.44
C ARG A 71 14.26 18.23 5.77
N GLY A 72 13.89 18.91 6.85
CA GLY A 72 14.69 19.97 7.43
C GLY A 72 16.00 19.34 7.87
N SER A 73 17.08 20.11 7.86
CA SER A 73 18.46 19.66 8.09
C SER A 73 18.74 19.00 9.45
N ARG A 74 17.71 18.67 10.24
CA ARG A 74 17.77 17.98 11.53
C ARG A 74 17.26 16.55 11.37
N TRP A 75 18.20 15.62 11.35
CA TRP A 75 17.95 14.20 11.51
C TRP A 75 18.10 13.86 12.99
N TYR A 76 17.07 13.26 13.59
CA TYR A 76 17.22 12.55 14.86
C TYR A 76 17.51 11.09 14.50
N LEU A 77 18.75 10.67 14.71
CA LEU A 77 19.14 9.27 14.62
C LEU A 77 18.67 8.62 15.93
N ASP A 78 17.67 7.75 15.86
CA ASP A 78 17.29 6.90 16.99
C ASP A 78 18.33 5.77 17.04
N GLU A 79 19.34 5.94 17.88
CA GLU A 79 20.32 4.89 18.15
C GLU A 79 19.70 3.88 19.12
N VAL A 80 19.65 2.61 18.69
CA VAL A 80 19.34 1.43 19.51
C VAL A 80 20.64 0.71 19.86
#